data_AF-A0AAV2QAF2-F1
#
_entry.id   AF-A0AAV2QAF2-F1
#
_cell.length_a   1.000
_cell.length_b   1.000
_cell.length_c   1.000
_cell.angle_alpha   90.00
_cell.angle_beta   90.00
_cell.angle_gamma   90.00
#
_symmetry.space_group_name_H-M   'P 1'
#
loop_
_entity.id
_entity.type
_entity.pdbx_description
1 polymer ?
#
loop_
_entity_poly.entity_id
_entity_poly.type
_entity_poly.pdbx_seq_one_letter_code
_entity_poly.pdbx_strand_id
1 'polypeptide(L)'
;GICYTARECQAIGGTSIGSCARGFGTCCYQQMTCGGSTSNNCTYLISPNYPGTYNAAQTCSMRITRSSDTCQLRMDFVDFESIKPDEFGVCNEDQFTVEGEMKFTYLCGSAPTDWHFYLDVSGKANPTVFNFMTTSVSFNRRFKIKVTMVPCDQK
;
A
#
# COMPACT_ATOMS: atom_id res chain seq x y z
N GLY A 1 -12.28 -4.08 4.49
CA GLY A 1 -12.31 -2.71 4.99
C GLY A 1 -12.43 -2.72 6.50
N ILE A 2 -12.63 -1.57 7.09
CA ILE A 2 -12.97 -1.36 8.51
C ILE A 2 -14.47 -1.03 8.58
N CYS A 3 -15.14 -1.49 9.64
CA CYS A 3 -16.55 -1.18 9.84
C CYS A 3 -16.71 0.27 10.33
N TYR A 4 -17.35 1.10 9.51
CA TYR A 4 -17.66 2.50 9.80
C TYR A 4 -19.16 2.74 9.64
N THR A 5 -19.67 3.85 10.16
CA THR A 5 -20.97 4.35 9.69
C THR A 5 -20.87 4.81 8.24
N ALA A 6 -21.99 4.85 7.52
CA ALA A 6 -22.01 5.34 6.14
C ALA A 6 -21.46 6.77 6.03
N ARG A 7 -21.78 7.62 7.01
CA ARG A 7 -21.32 9.01 7.07
C ARG A 7 -19.81 9.12 7.29
N GLU A 8 -19.25 8.33 8.20
CA GLU A 8 -17.80 8.32 8.44
C GLU A 8 -17.05 7.81 7.22
N CYS A 9 -17.55 6.75 6.57
CA CYS A 9 -16.94 6.21 5.35
C CYS A 9 -16.87 7.28 4.24
N GLN A 10 -17.93 8.05 4.06
CA GLN A 10 -17.95 9.17 3.12
C GLN A 10 -17.01 10.31 3.55
N ALA A 11 -16.97 10.64 4.85
CA ALA A 11 -16.14 11.72 5.37
C ALA A 11 -14.64 11.47 5.16
N ILE A 12 -14.20 10.21 5.18
CA ILE A 12 -12.81 9.84 4.87
C ILE A 12 -12.54 9.62 3.37
N GLY A 13 -13.52 9.89 2.50
CA GLY A 13 -13.41 9.61 1.05
C GLY A 13 -13.28 8.12 0.74
N GLY A 14 -13.81 7.26 1.62
CA GLY A 14 -13.73 5.82 1.49
C GLY A 14 -14.82 5.24 0.59
N THR A 15 -14.61 4.00 0.19
CA THR A 15 -15.54 3.21 -0.62
C THR A 15 -16.16 2.09 0.21
N SER A 16 -17.48 1.95 0.12
CA SER A 16 -18.26 0.89 0.78
C SER A 16 -18.20 -0.41 -0.04
N ILE A 17 -17.76 -1.52 0.58
CA ILE A 17 -17.74 -2.85 -0.06
C ILE A 17 -18.96 -3.70 0.34
N GLY A 18 -19.64 -3.34 1.43
CA GLY A 18 -20.78 -4.11 1.94
C GLY A 18 -21.17 -3.68 3.34
N SER A 19 -22.19 -4.31 3.91
CA SER A 19 -22.63 -4.04 5.28
C SER A 19 -21.80 -4.80 6.31
N CYS A 20 -21.61 -4.21 7.48
CA CYS A 20 -21.01 -4.83 8.67
C CYS A 20 -21.89 -4.57 9.90
N ALA A 21 -21.50 -5.12 11.06
CA ALA A 21 -22.26 -4.97 12.32
C ALA A 21 -23.76 -5.27 12.15
N ARG A 22 -24.10 -6.39 11.48
CA ARG A 22 -25.50 -6.80 11.20
C ARG A 22 -26.34 -5.74 10.48
N GLY A 23 -25.71 -4.87 9.68
CA GLY A 23 -26.38 -3.83 8.91
C GLY A 23 -26.30 -2.42 9.51
N PHE A 24 -25.76 -2.27 10.71
CA PHE A 24 -25.58 -0.96 11.34
C PHE A 24 -24.40 -0.15 10.80
N GLY A 25 -23.47 -0.80 10.09
CA GLY A 25 -22.32 -0.15 9.49
C GLY A 25 -22.06 -0.59 8.06
N THR A 26 -21.14 0.10 7.41
CA THR A 26 -20.54 -0.28 6.12
C THR A 26 -19.08 -0.66 6.29
N CYS A 27 -18.67 -1.74 5.63
CA CYS A 27 -17.28 -2.12 5.47
C CYS A 27 -16.62 -1.16 4.47
N CYS A 28 -15.95 -0.14 5.01
CA CYS A 28 -15.32 0.92 4.25
C CYS A 28 -13.83 0.66 4.08
N TYR A 29 -13.25 1.08 2.96
CA TYR A 29 -11.80 1.18 2.80
C TYR A 29 -11.46 2.46 2.06
N GLN A 30 -10.24 2.95 2.25
CA GLN A 30 -9.72 4.05 1.43
C GLN A 30 -8.73 3.48 0.41
N GLN A 31 -8.63 4.14 -0.74
CA GLN A 31 -7.57 3.88 -1.70
C GLN A 31 -6.93 5.19 -2.12
N MET A 32 -5.63 5.16 -2.39
CA MET A 32 -4.88 6.31 -2.88
C MET A 32 -3.83 5.86 -3.90
N THR A 33 -3.45 6.79 -4.77
CA THR A 33 -2.41 6.58 -5.79
C THR A 33 -1.28 7.60 -5.63
N CYS A 34 -0.40 7.72 -6.62
CA CYS A 34 0.77 8.58 -6.61
C CYS A 34 0.47 10.01 -6.14
N GLY A 35 1.33 10.54 -5.27
CA GLY A 35 1.17 11.85 -4.62
C GLY A 35 0.22 11.83 -3.42
N GLY A 36 -0.54 10.75 -3.22
CA GLY A 36 -1.50 10.60 -2.14
C GLY A 36 -0.87 10.58 -0.75
N SER A 37 -1.62 11.11 0.22
CA SER A 37 -1.30 11.04 1.64
C SER A 37 -2.57 10.72 2.42
N THR A 38 -2.44 9.88 3.44
CA THR A 38 -3.56 9.59 4.35
C THR A 38 -3.08 9.30 5.76
N SER A 39 -3.96 9.49 6.73
CA SER A 39 -3.83 9.03 8.10
C SER A 39 -4.81 7.89 8.45
N ASN A 40 -5.57 7.40 7.48
CA ASN A 40 -6.58 6.38 7.72
C ASN A 40 -5.98 4.98 7.71
N ASN A 41 -6.44 4.14 8.64
CA ASN A 41 -6.08 2.73 8.69
C ASN A 41 -6.80 1.95 7.55
N CYS A 42 -6.24 0.81 7.15
CA CYS A 42 -6.78 -0.06 6.10
C CYS A 42 -6.90 0.68 4.75
N THR A 43 -5.77 1.27 4.32
CA THR A 43 -5.66 2.00 3.06
C THR A 43 -5.05 1.11 1.99
N TYR A 44 -5.59 1.17 0.77
CA TYR A 44 -5.01 0.53 -0.40
C TYR A 44 -4.14 1.53 -1.19
N LEU A 45 -2.89 1.16 -1.40
CA LEU A 45 -1.97 1.82 -2.32
C LEU A 45 -2.18 1.22 -3.70
N ILE A 46 -2.63 2.02 -4.66
CA ILE A 46 -2.94 1.54 -6.01
C ILE A 46 -2.11 2.24 -7.07
N SER A 47 -1.73 1.48 -8.09
CA SER A 47 -1.07 2.03 -9.27
C SER A 47 -1.96 3.04 -9.99
N PRO A 48 -1.37 3.98 -10.75
CA PRO A 48 -2.13 4.80 -11.69
C PRO A 48 -3.02 3.92 -12.56
N ASN A 49 -4.25 4.38 -12.82
CA ASN A 49 -5.26 3.71 -13.64
C ASN A 49 -5.74 2.34 -13.13
N TYR A 50 -5.39 1.90 -11.91
CA TYR A 50 -5.88 0.63 -11.35
C TYR A 50 -7.42 0.57 -11.41
N PRO A 51 -8.03 -0.54 -11.86
CA PRO A 51 -7.46 -1.88 -12.10
C PRO A 51 -6.76 -2.09 -13.45
N GLY A 52 -6.69 -1.06 -14.29
CA GLY A 52 -5.87 -1.07 -15.50
C GLY A 52 -4.37 -1.01 -15.20
N THR A 53 -3.56 -1.09 -16.26
CA THR A 53 -2.10 -1.04 -16.19
C THR A 53 -1.57 0.36 -16.50
N TYR A 54 -0.32 0.61 -16.14
CA TYR A 54 0.38 1.85 -16.50
C TYR A 54 1.80 1.54 -17.00
N ASN A 55 2.30 2.39 -17.90
CA ASN A 55 3.61 2.24 -18.54
C ASN A 55 4.53 3.47 -18.35
N ALA A 56 4.06 4.49 -17.62
CA ALA A 56 4.80 5.75 -17.48
C ALA A 56 6.04 5.57 -16.59
N ALA A 57 7.19 6.08 -17.05
CA ALA A 57 8.40 6.20 -16.26
C ALA A 57 8.24 7.33 -15.24
N GLN A 58 8.18 6.99 -13.96
CA GLN A 58 7.96 7.94 -12.88
C GLN A 58 8.33 7.37 -11.52
N THR A 59 8.48 8.27 -10.55
CA THR A 59 8.47 7.94 -9.13
C THR A 59 7.08 8.20 -8.56
N CYS A 60 6.38 7.13 -8.23
CA CYS A 60 5.09 7.18 -7.56
C CYS A 60 5.29 7.11 -6.04
N SER A 61 5.21 8.26 -5.36
CA SER A 61 5.34 8.34 -3.91
C SER A 61 3.98 8.43 -3.22
N MET A 62 3.77 7.66 -2.14
CA MET A 62 2.54 7.68 -1.33
C MET A 62 2.90 7.68 0.15
N ARG A 63 2.12 8.39 0.97
CA ARG A 63 2.47 8.64 2.38
C ARG A 63 1.37 8.17 3.33
N ILE A 64 1.75 7.40 4.33
CA ILE A 64 0.86 7.03 5.43
C ILE A 64 1.36 7.68 6.71
N THR A 65 0.59 8.63 7.22
CA THR A 65 0.76 9.20 8.55
C THR A 65 0.17 8.23 9.56
N ARG A 66 1.05 7.59 10.33
CA ARG A 66 0.66 6.57 11.31
C ARG A 66 0.09 7.21 12.58
N SER A 67 -0.83 6.52 13.25
CA SER A 67 -1.22 6.88 14.61
C SER A 67 -0.06 6.67 15.59
N SER A 68 -0.09 7.36 16.73
CA SER A 68 1.01 7.32 17.72
C SER A 68 1.21 5.95 18.38
N ASP A 69 0.18 5.12 18.39
CA ASP A 69 0.15 3.77 18.93
C ASP A 69 0.48 2.69 17.88
N THR A 70 0.78 3.07 16.63
CA THR A 70 1.17 2.11 15.59
C THR A 70 2.62 1.67 15.78
N CYS A 71 2.85 0.38 16.01
CA CYS A 71 4.19 -0.21 16.08
C CYS A 71 4.57 -1.00 14.83
N GLN A 72 3.59 -1.50 14.06
CA GLN A 72 3.86 -2.17 12.79
C GLN A 72 2.91 -1.73 11.68
N LEU A 73 3.38 -1.80 10.45
CA LEU A 73 2.52 -1.79 9.27
C LEU A 73 2.52 -3.18 8.65
N ARG A 74 1.33 -3.77 8.54
CA ARG A 74 1.12 -4.98 7.74
C ARG A 74 0.79 -4.56 6.31
N MET A 75 1.58 -5.01 5.36
CA MET A 75 1.35 -4.84 3.93
C MET A 75 0.89 -6.16 3.33
N ASP A 76 -0.31 -6.22 2.77
CA ASP A 76 -0.80 -7.37 2.00
C ASP A 76 -0.77 -7.02 0.51
N PHE A 77 -0.02 -7.77 -0.29
CA PHE A 77 0.13 -7.57 -1.73
C PHE A 77 -1.04 -8.27 -2.45
N VAL A 78 -2.11 -7.53 -2.71
CA VAL A 78 -3.34 -8.06 -3.33
C VAL A 78 -3.16 -8.25 -4.83
N ASP A 79 -2.43 -7.34 -5.46
CA ASP A 79 -2.02 -7.40 -6.85
C ASP A 79 -0.67 -6.71 -6.97
N PHE A 80 0.30 -7.30 -7.64
CA PHE A 80 1.61 -6.69 -7.83
C PHE A 80 2.26 -7.35 -9.03
N GLU A 81 2.44 -6.56 -10.08
CA GLU A 81 3.04 -6.97 -11.35
C GLU A 81 3.94 -5.82 -11.83
N SER A 82 5.22 -6.13 -11.99
CA SER A 82 6.26 -5.21 -12.41
C SER A 82 7.35 -5.98 -13.14
N ILE A 83 8.30 -5.27 -13.74
CA ILE A 83 9.43 -5.93 -14.40
C ILE A 83 10.19 -6.77 -13.36
N LYS A 84 10.41 -8.05 -13.71
CA LYS A 84 11.12 -9.01 -12.87
C LYS A 84 12.59 -8.60 -12.66
N PRO A 85 13.24 -9.06 -11.58
CA PRO A 85 14.66 -8.84 -11.41
C PRO A 85 15.49 -9.50 -12.53
N ASP A 86 16.74 -9.06 -12.66
CA ASP A 86 17.72 -9.71 -13.52
C ASP A 86 18.16 -11.09 -12.98
N GLU A 87 19.10 -11.73 -13.68
CA GLU A 87 19.63 -13.05 -13.31
C GLU A 87 20.36 -13.07 -11.95
N PHE A 88 20.75 -11.92 -11.43
CA PHE A 88 21.40 -11.77 -10.13
C PHE A 88 20.42 -11.36 -9.01
N GLY A 89 19.12 -11.25 -9.33
CA GLY A 89 18.10 -10.84 -8.37
C GLY A 89 17.99 -9.32 -8.18
N VAL A 90 18.59 -8.53 -9.06
CA VAL A 90 18.59 -7.06 -8.96
C VAL A 90 17.42 -6.47 -9.73
N CYS A 91 16.69 -5.57 -9.08
CA CYS A 91 15.57 -4.83 -9.65
C CYS A 91 16.09 -3.59 -10.38
N ASN A 92 16.56 -3.74 -11.63
CA ASN A 92 17.16 -2.62 -12.38
C ASN A 92 16.13 -1.63 -12.95
N GLU A 93 14.93 -2.11 -13.30
CA GLU A 93 13.93 -1.32 -14.03
C GLU A 93 12.82 -0.76 -13.13
N ASP A 94 12.23 -1.62 -12.31
CA ASP A 94 11.14 -1.25 -11.42
C ASP A 94 11.55 -1.54 -9.98
N GLN A 95 11.28 -0.61 -9.07
CA GLN A 95 11.64 -0.76 -7.66
C GLN A 95 10.54 -0.22 -6.76
N PHE A 96 9.96 -1.09 -5.95
CA PHE A 96 9.14 -0.71 -4.80
C PHE A 96 10.00 -0.62 -3.54
N THR A 97 9.98 0.52 -2.87
CA THR A 97 10.76 0.76 -1.65
C THR A 97 9.89 1.38 -0.56
N VAL A 98 10.32 1.19 0.69
CA VAL A 98 9.71 1.84 1.85
C VAL A 98 10.80 2.57 2.62
N GLU A 99 10.64 3.88 2.81
CA GLU A 99 11.65 4.69 3.47
C GLU A 99 11.84 4.24 4.93
N GLY A 100 13.11 4.05 5.32
CA GLY A 100 13.49 3.57 6.64
C GLY A 100 13.25 2.07 6.88
N GLU A 101 12.87 1.30 5.86
CA GLU A 101 12.88 -0.17 5.94
C GLU A 101 14.27 -0.74 5.61
N MET A 102 14.67 -1.78 6.33
CA MET A 102 16.00 -2.41 6.19
C MET A 102 15.91 -3.92 5.95
N LYS A 103 14.75 -4.54 6.16
CA LYS A 103 14.52 -5.97 5.86
C LYS A 103 14.58 -6.26 4.37
N PHE A 104 14.30 -5.27 3.53
CA PHE A 104 14.50 -5.30 2.08
C PHE A 104 14.89 -3.91 1.58
N THR A 105 15.71 -3.86 0.53
CA THR A 105 16.10 -2.59 -0.12
C THR A 105 15.06 -2.19 -1.16
N TYR A 106 14.60 -3.14 -1.98
CA TYR A 106 13.59 -2.95 -3.01
C TYR A 106 12.87 -4.27 -3.30
N LEU A 107 11.65 -4.18 -3.87
CA LEU A 107 10.89 -5.31 -4.40
C LEU A 107 10.49 -5.03 -5.86
N CYS A 108 10.49 -6.06 -6.70
CA CYS A 108 10.02 -6.02 -8.09
C CYS A 108 9.57 -7.42 -8.56
N GLY A 109 9.13 -7.54 -9.81
CA GLY A 109 8.50 -8.74 -10.34
C GLY A 109 7.03 -8.86 -9.94
N SER A 110 6.60 -10.08 -9.63
CA SER A 110 5.22 -10.40 -9.28
C SER A 110 5.09 -10.99 -7.88
N ALA A 111 3.99 -10.65 -7.19
CA ALA A 111 3.69 -11.19 -5.87
C ALA A 111 2.81 -12.44 -5.96
N PRO A 112 3.11 -13.52 -5.22
CA PRO A 112 2.17 -14.62 -5.01
C PRO A 112 0.90 -14.15 -4.31
N THR A 113 -0.16 -14.95 -4.42
CA THR A 113 -1.38 -14.77 -3.62
C THR A 113 -1.07 -14.84 -2.12
N ASP A 114 -1.73 -14.00 -1.32
CA ASP A 114 -1.63 -13.93 0.15
C ASP A 114 -0.23 -13.54 0.70
N TRP A 115 0.64 -13.02 -0.16
CA TRP A 115 1.94 -12.54 0.25
C TRP A 115 1.83 -11.24 1.07
N HIS A 116 2.49 -11.21 2.22
CA HIS A 116 2.41 -10.08 3.14
C HIS A 116 3.70 -9.86 3.92
N PHE A 117 3.89 -8.62 4.38
CA PHE A 117 5.06 -8.19 5.14
C PHE A 117 4.65 -7.40 6.36
N TYR A 118 5.44 -7.55 7.43
CA TYR A 118 5.35 -6.71 8.62
C TYR A 118 6.56 -5.78 8.70
N LEU A 119 6.29 -4.48 8.58
CA LEU A 119 7.26 -3.42 8.75
C LEU A 119 7.24 -2.95 10.20
N ASP A 120 8.38 -2.99 10.86
CA ASP A 120 8.51 -2.36 12.18
C ASP A 120 8.65 -0.85 11.98
N VAL A 121 7.83 -0.07 12.65
CA VAL A 121 7.79 1.39 12.52
C VAL A 121 7.99 2.12 13.85
N SER A 122 8.20 1.36 14.94
CA SER A 122 8.53 1.92 16.25
C SER A 122 9.83 2.74 16.17
N GLY A 123 9.77 3.99 16.60
CA GLY A 123 10.94 4.89 16.59
C GLY A 123 11.41 5.34 15.19
N LYS A 124 10.70 4.99 14.12
CA LYS A 124 11.01 5.44 12.75
C LYS A 124 10.29 6.76 12.43
N ALA A 125 10.79 7.50 11.44
CA ALA A 125 10.15 8.71 10.94
C ALA A 125 8.67 8.49 10.56
N ASN A 126 7.84 9.52 10.76
CA ASN A 126 6.42 9.56 10.42
C ASN A 126 6.19 10.84 9.59
N PRO A 127 5.62 10.79 8.37
CA PRO A 127 4.94 9.67 7.70
C PRO A 127 5.87 8.54 7.23
N THR A 128 5.30 7.35 7.03
CA THR A 128 5.94 6.28 6.25
C THR A 128 5.73 6.55 4.77
N VAL A 129 6.80 6.57 4.00
CA VAL A 129 6.76 6.86 2.56
C VAL A 129 7.01 5.57 1.77
N PHE A 130 6.10 5.28 0.86
CA PHE A 130 6.17 4.17 -0.08
C PHE A 130 6.48 4.76 -1.46
N ASN A 131 7.51 4.24 -2.11
CA ASN A 131 7.92 4.69 -3.43
C ASN A 131 7.85 3.53 -4.41
N PHE A 132 7.27 3.77 -5.58
CA PHE A 132 7.33 2.85 -6.72
C PHE A 132 8.00 3.58 -7.89
N MET A 133 9.26 3.24 -8.15
CA MET A 133 10.09 3.83 -9.19
C MET A 133 10.05 2.94 -10.43
N THR A 134 9.92 3.55 -11.61
CA THR A 134 9.78 2.85 -12.90
C THR A 134 10.61 3.55 -13.97
N THR A 135 11.19 2.77 -14.86
CA THR A 135 11.91 3.27 -16.04
C THR A 135 11.00 3.40 -17.27
N SER A 136 11.56 3.86 -18.38
CA SER A 136 10.88 3.99 -19.68
C SER A 136 10.67 2.67 -20.42
N VAL A 137 11.11 1.54 -19.86
CA VAL A 137 10.87 0.22 -20.44
C VAL A 137 9.36 -0.06 -20.41
N SER A 138 8.79 -0.37 -21.58
CA SER A 138 7.36 -0.68 -21.69
C SER A 138 7.05 -2.01 -20.99
N PHE A 139 6.14 -1.94 -20.04
CA PHE A 139 5.64 -3.08 -19.29
C PHE A 139 4.28 -2.76 -18.68
N ASN A 140 3.41 -3.76 -18.63
CA ASN A 140 2.05 -3.65 -18.09
C ASN A 140 2.05 -3.71 -16.56
N ARG A 141 2.52 -2.64 -15.93
CA ARG A 141 2.65 -2.55 -14.46
C ARG A 141 1.29 -2.36 -13.82
N ARG A 142 1.07 -3.02 -12.68
CA ARG A 142 -0.07 -2.78 -11.79
C ARG A 142 0.31 -3.15 -10.37
N PHE A 143 -0.23 -2.42 -9.40
CA PHE A 143 -0.14 -2.81 -8.01
C PHE A 143 -1.36 -2.38 -7.21
N LYS A 144 -1.69 -3.19 -6.22
CA LYS A 144 -2.66 -2.94 -5.17
C LYS A 144 -2.15 -3.56 -3.88
N ILE A 145 -1.69 -2.70 -2.97
CA ILE A 145 -1.11 -3.12 -1.69
C ILE A 145 -2.02 -2.58 -0.59
N LYS A 146 -2.56 -3.46 0.24
CA LYS A 146 -3.33 -3.07 1.41
C LYS A 146 -2.37 -2.83 2.57
N VAL A 147 -2.42 -1.65 3.17
CA VAL A 147 -1.64 -1.31 4.36
C VAL A 147 -2.56 -1.20 5.57
N THR A 148 -2.24 -1.96 6.61
CA THR A 148 -2.94 -1.98 7.90
C THR A 148 -1.99 -1.55 9.00
N MET A 149 -2.39 -0.56 9.79
CA MET A 149 -1.69 -0.15 11.01
C MET A 149 -1.99 -1.16 12.11
N VAL A 150 -0.94 -1.71 12.71
CA VAL A 150 -1.01 -2.65 13.82
C VAL A 150 -0.57 -1.92 15.11
N PRO A 151 -1.48 -1.79 16.09
CA PRO A 151 -1.18 -1.21 17.39
C PRO A 151 -0.08 -1.94 18.15
N CYS A 152 0.61 -1.24 19.05
CA CYS A 152 1.71 -1.78 19.84
C CYS A 152 1.34 -2.93 20.80
N ASP A 153 0.10 -2.98 21.27
CA ASP A 153 -0.43 -4.06 22.11
C ASP A 153 -0.77 -5.33 21.32
N GLN A 154 -0.72 -5.27 19.98
CA GLN A 154 -1.01 -6.37 19.05
C GLN A 154 0.24 -6.84 18.28
N LYS A 155 1.43 -6.34 18.65
CA LYS A 155 2.73 -6.77 18.11
C LYS A 155 3.27 -7.95 18.93
#